data_AF-A0A3M8H5L9-F1
#
_entry.id   AF-A0A3M8H5L9-F1
#
_cell.length_a   1.000
_cell.length_b   1.000
_cell.length_c   1.000
_cell.angle_alpha   90.00
_cell.angle_beta   90.00
_cell.angle_gamma   90.00
#
_symmetry.space_group_name_H-M   'P 1'
#
loop_
_entity.id
_entity.type
_entity.pdbx_description
1 polymer ?
#
loop_
_entity_poly.entity_id
_entity_poly.type
_entity_poly.pdbx_seq_one_letter_code
_entity_poly.pdbx_strand_id
1 'polypeptide(L)'
;MQNSWEKAIDSLSKITVLSNPNNEPVTIIGEADDLKCIGMGTDAAVFQSVNAPAFALKLYAKDKKEKVKVEAKVYEKLGDSPFFPKCFAAYEEFLVISYEEGITLFDCVLQGIHIPEQVVNDVEEAREYVRSKGLNPRDIHLKNILLQNGRAKILDVSEYILPGNDFRWEHLKKGYEQYYHLIDGNPVPFWLVETVRKWYNQRNKYFSSYEDFTKKVFNFLYKK
;
A
#
# COMPACT_ATOMS: atom_id res chain seq x y z
N MET A 1 15.35 -14.41 25.19
CA MET A 1 14.77 -15.15 24.04
C MET A 1 15.06 -14.32 22.82
N GLN A 2 15.76 -14.87 21.83
CA GLN A 2 16.09 -14.15 20.62
C GLN A 2 14.84 -14.04 19.75
N ASN A 3 14.51 -12.84 19.24
CA ASN A 3 13.35 -12.71 18.38
C ASN A 3 13.60 -13.46 17.06
N SER A 4 12.59 -14.16 16.53
CA SER A 4 12.80 -15.03 15.36
C SER A 4 13.22 -14.26 14.10
N TRP A 5 12.85 -12.99 13.97
CA TRP A 5 13.28 -12.13 12.86
C TRP A 5 14.76 -11.73 12.91
N GLU A 6 15.45 -11.86 14.05
CA GLU A 6 16.89 -11.54 14.14
C GLU A 6 17.73 -12.43 13.22
N LYS A 7 17.27 -13.65 12.96
CA LYS A 7 17.89 -14.58 12.00
C LYS A 7 17.90 -14.04 10.56
N ALA A 8 16.99 -13.13 10.24
CA ALA A 8 16.87 -12.54 8.91
C ALA A 8 17.70 -11.27 8.75
N ILE A 9 18.21 -10.68 9.84
CA ILE A 9 18.96 -9.41 9.80
C ILE A 9 20.30 -9.59 9.07
N ASP A 10 20.99 -10.70 9.32
CA ASP A 10 22.27 -11.00 8.65
C ASP A 10 22.08 -11.11 7.13
N SER A 11 21.01 -11.76 6.68
CA SER A 11 20.66 -11.83 5.26
C SER A 11 20.23 -10.47 4.70
N LEU A 12 19.45 -9.69 5.46
CA LEU A 12 19.01 -8.36 5.04
C LEU A 12 20.20 -7.41 4.86
N SER A 13 21.26 -7.55 5.65
CA SER A 13 22.48 -6.73 5.56
C SER A 13 23.22 -6.88 4.22
N LYS A 14 22.97 -7.96 3.48
CA LYS A 14 23.51 -8.19 2.12
C LYS A 14 22.74 -7.44 1.05
N ILE A 15 21.60 -6.84 1.40
CA ILE A 15 20.71 -6.12 0.49
C ILE A 15 20.89 -4.61 0.68
N THR A 16 20.99 -3.88 -0.43
CA THR A 16 20.93 -2.42 -0.44
C THR A 16 19.75 -1.96 -1.28
N VAL A 17 18.98 -1.01 -0.76
CA VAL A 17 17.88 -0.36 -1.47
C VAL A 17 18.32 1.06 -1.87
N LEU A 18 18.09 1.42 -3.14
CA LEU A 18 18.38 2.75 -3.69
C LEU A 18 17.09 3.39 -4.21
N SER A 19 16.87 4.66 -3.88
CA SER A 19 15.76 5.42 -4.44
C SER A 19 16.03 5.83 -5.89
N ASN A 20 14.97 6.01 -6.66
CA ASN A 20 15.02 6.47 -8.05
C ASN A 20 14.29 7.81 -8.19
N PRO A 21 14.70 8.68 -9.14
CA PRO A 21 14.03 9.94 -9.40
C PRO A 21 12.60 9.73 -9.94
N ASN A 22 11.79 10.79 -9.95
CA ASN A 22 10.45 10.83 -10.55
C ASN A 22 9.41 9.86 -9.93
N ASN A 23 9.57 9.49 -8.65
CA ASN A 23 8.72 8.51 -7.96
C ASN A 23 8.69 7.14 -8.65
N GLU A 24 9.80 6.75 -9.28
CA GLU A 24 9.98 5.37 -9.76
C GLU A 24 10.25 4.42 -8.58
N PRO A 25 9.86 3.13 -8.69
CA PRO A 25 10.13 2.14 -7.65
C PRO A 25 11.62 2.04 -7.33
N VAL A 26 11.97 1.70 -6.09
CA VAL A 26 13.36 1.52 -5.65
C VAL A 26 14.09 0.42 -6.43
N THR A 27 15.41 0.55 -6.53
CA THR A 27 16.30 -0.49 -7.06
C THR A 27 16.87 -1.30 -5.89
N ILE A 28 16.85 -2.63 -6.02
CA ILE A 28 17.44 -3.56 -5.06
C ILE A 28 18.81 -4.03 -5.60
N ILE A 29 19.85 -3.94 -4.77
CA ILE A 29 21.19 -4.45 -5.05
C ILE A 29 21.54 -5.52 -4.03
N GLY A 30 22.07 -6.65 -4.50
CA GLY A 30 22.39 -7.81 -3.67
C GLY A 30 21.26 -8.84 -3.63
N GLU A 31 21.56 -10.00 -3.08
CA GLU A 31 20.63 -11.11 -2.94
C GLU A 31 20.95 -11.93 -1.68
N ALA A 32 19.95 -12.65 -1.19
CA ALA A 32 20.09 -13.64 -0.13
C ALA A 32 19.05 -14.74 -0.37
N ASP A 33 19.49 -16.00 -0.38
CA ASP A 33 18.65 -17.15 -0.75
C ASP A 33 17.43 -17.35 0.15
N ASP A 34 17.50 -16.86 1.39
CA ASP A 34 16.46 -16.99 2.39
C ASP A 34 15.53 -15.76 2.47
N LEU A 35 15.73 -14.74 1.61
CA LEU A 35 14.90 -13.54 1.51
C LEU A 35 14.16 -13.45 0.18
N LYS A 36 12.85 -13.23 0.27
CA LYS A 36 11.99 -12.95 -0.87
C LYS A 36 11.55 -11.50 -0.84
N CYS A 37 11.75 -10.76 -1.92
CA CYS A 37 11.11 -9.46 -2.09
C CYS A 37 9.61 -9.68 -2.34
N ILE A 38 8.77 -9.10 -1.48
CA ILE A 38 7.30 -9.21 -1.53
C ILE A 38 6.61 -7.88 -1.83
N GLY A 39 7.37 -6.78 -1.93
CA GLY A 39 6.85 -5.48 -2.32
C GLY A 39 7.96 -4.49 -2.66
N MET A 40 7.70 -3.61 -3.63
CA MET A 40 8.59 -2.51 -4.02
C MET A 40 7.81 -1.21 -4.04
N GLY A 41 8.19 -0.28 -3.17
CA GLY A 41 7.69 1.09 -3.16
C GLY A 41 8.70 2.06 -3.77
N THR A 42 8.47 3.36 -3.58
CA THR A 42 9.37 4.44 -4.04
C THR A 42 10.46 4.78 -3.03
N ASP A 43 10.22 4.49 -1.75
CA ASP A 43 11.16 4.77 -0.66
C ASP A 43 11.77 3.51 -0.04
N ALA A 44 11.14 2.35 -0.20
CA ALA A 44 11.51 1.11 0.47
C ALA A 44 11.14 -0.11 -0.36
N ALA A 45 11.84 -1.22 -0.11
CA ALA A 45 11.45 -2.56 -0.52
C ALA A 45 11.09 -3.40 0.70
N VAL A 46 10.14 -4.31 0.54
CA VAL A 46 9.65 -5.18 1.60
C VAL A 46 10.12 -6.61 1.32
N PHE A 47 10.73 -7.23 2.32
CA PHE A 47 11.25 -8.58 2.24
C PHE A 47 10.59 -9.49 3.27
N GLN A 48 10.47 -10.77 2.94
CA GLN A 48 10.06 -11.82 3.88
C GLN A 48 11.16 -12.88 3.93
N SER A 49 11.51 -13.32 5.13
CA SER A 49 12.47 -14.41 5.31
C SER A 49 11.77 -15.74 5.46
N VAL A 50 12.29 -16.79 4.81
CA VAL A 50 11.81 -18.17 5.03
C VAL A 50 12.05 -18.64 6.47
N ASN A 51 13.03 -18.06 7.15
CA ASN A 51 13.37 -18.36 8.55
C ASN A 51 12.47 -17.62 9.56
N ALA A 52 11.73 -16.62 9.10
CA ALA A 52 10.85 -15.78 9.91
C ALA A 52 9.59 -15.34 9.13
N PRO A 53 8.76 -16.30 8.65
CA PRO A 53 7.70 -16.02 7.68
C PRO A 53 6.57 -15.13 8.20
N ALA A 54 6.40 -15.04 9.53
CA ALA A 54 5.39 -14.18 10.16
C ALA A 54 5.72 -12.67 10.08
N PHE A 55 6.90 -12.30 9.59
CA PHE A 55 7.38 -10.92 9.58
C PHE A 55 7.71 -10.45 8.17
N ALA A 56 7.43 -9.18 7.93
CA ALA A 56 7.91 -8.43 6.78
C ALA A 56 8.95 -7.39 7.24
N LEU A 57 10.04 -7.30 6.49
CA LEU A 57 11.17 -6.41 6.71
C LEU A 57 11.08 -5.29 5.67
N LYS A 58 10.63 -4.10 6.07
CA LYS A 58 10.54 -2.93 5.19
C LYS A 58 11.86 -2.17 5.24
N LEU A 59 12.73 -2.41 4.27
CA LEU A 59 14.06 -1.82 4.15
C LEU A 59 14.01 -0.57 3.27
N TYR A 60 14.40 0.57 3.82
CA TYR A 60 14.32 1.86 3.16
C TYR A 60 15.59 2.14 2.36
N ALA A 61 15.45 2.96 1.32
CA ALA A 61 16.58 3.49 0.60
C ALA A 61 17.50 4.29 1.54
N LYS A 62 18.80 4.28 1.25
CA LYS A 62 19.82 4.91 2.11
C LYS A 62 19.58 6.40 2.37
N ASP A 63 18.98 7.10 1.41
CA ASP A 63 18.63 8.52 1.50
C ASP A 63 17.22 8.78 2.07
N LYS A 64 16.56 7.73 2.57
CA LYS A 64 15.18 7.76 3.12
C LYS A 64 15.10 7.20 4.54
N LYS A 65 16.23 6.93 5.20
CA LYS A 65 16.28 6.32 6.54
C LYS A 65 15.49 7.09 7.59
N GLU A 66 15.38 8.41 7.46
CA GLU A 66 14.56 9.24 8.34
C GLU A 66 13.08 8.82 8.35
N LYS A 67 12.57 8.25 7.24
CA LYS A 67 11.20 7.75 7.13
C LYS A 67 10.94 6.55 8.04
N VAL A 68 11.97 5.76 8.39
CA VAL A 68 11.84 4.63 9.34
C VAL A 68 11.28 5.13 10.67
N LYS A 69 11.90 6.17 11.23
CA LYS A 69 11.49 6.76 12.52
C LYS A 69 10.13 7.43 12.43
N VAL A 70 9.80 8.01 11.28
CA VAL A 70 8.50 8.64 11.06
C VAL A 70 7.38 7.60 11.03
N GLU A 71 7.55 6.54 10.24
CA GLU A 71 6.54 5.47 10.13
C GLU A 71 6.42 4.65 11.42
N ALA A 72 7.52 4.41 12.14
CA ALA A 72 7.48 3.78 13.47
C ALA A 72 6.59 4.57 14.46
N LYS A 73 6.68 5.91 14.47
CA LYS A 73 5.82 6.77 15.31
C LYS A 73 4.34 6.70 14.90
N VAL A 74 4.06 6.48 13.61
CA VAL A 74 2.69 6.27 13.15
C VAL A 74 2.16 4.95 13.73
N TYR A 75 2.91 3.85 13.61
CA TYR A 75 2.52 2.57 14.20
C TYR A 75 2.36 2.65 15.73
N GLU A 76 3.24 3.37 16.43
CA GLU A 76 3.11 3.61 17.88
C GLU A 76 1.78 4.27 18.24
N LYS A 77 1.39 5.31 17.50
CA LYS A 77 0.09 6.01 17.69
C LYS A 77 -1.10 5.14 17.33
N LEU A 78 -1.00 4.34 16.26
CA LEU A 78 -2.04 3.42 15.85
C LEU A 78 -2.21 2.28 16.85
N GLY A 79 -1.15 1.87 17.55
CA GLY A 79 -1.18 0.76 18.49
C GLY A 79 -1.60 -0.55 17.81
N ASP A 80 -2.10 -1.49 18.61
CA ASP A 80 -2.67 -2.73 18.07
C ASP A 80 -4.04 -2.45 17.43
N SER A 81 -4.15 -2.77 16.14
CA SER A 81 -5.35 -2.56 15.34
C SER A 81 -5.52 -3.70 14.34
N PRO A 82 -6.75 -4.19 14.12
CA PRO A 82 -7.00 -5.20 13.10
C PRO A 82 -6.75 -4.68 11.68
N PHE A 83 -6.84 -3.36 11.47
CA PHE A 83 -6.78 -2.74 10.14
C PHE A 83 -5.36 -2.62 9.58
N PHE A 84 -4.32 -2.60 10.42
CA PHE A 84 -2.95 -2.30 10.02
C PHE A 84 -1.98 -3.41 10.43
N PRO A 85 -0.83 -3.55 9.75
CA PRO A 85 0.27 -4.35 10.26
C PRO A 85 0.68 -3.91 11.66
N LYS A 86 1.14 -4.85 12.47
CA LYS A 86 1.79 -4.56 13.75
C LYS A 86 3.25 -4.27 13.52
N CYS A 87 3.76 -3.15 14.03
CA CYS A 87 5.20 -2.88 14.07
C CYS A 87 5.80 -3.49 15.34
N PHE A 88 6.78 -4.38 15.16
CA PHE A 88 7.48 -5.06 16.25
C PHE A 88 8.78 -4.36 16.64
N ALA A 89 9.49 -3.81 15.66
CA ALA A 89 10.77 -3.16 15.88
C ALA A 89 11.07 -2.13 14.78
N ALA A 90 11.83 -1.10 15.15
CA ALA A 90 12.40 -0.13 14.24
C ALA A 90 13.92 -0.09 14.42
N TYR A 91 14.64 -0.30 13.33
CA TYR A 91 16.09 -0.20 13.26
C TYR A 91 16.50 1.10 12.54
N GLU A 92 17.78 1.27 12.22
CA GLU A 92 18.24 2.48 11.52
C GLU A 92 17.70 2.56 10.08
N GLU A 93 17.65 1.43 9.38
CA GLU A 93 17.35 1.38 7.94
C GLU A 93 16.04 0.63 7.61
N PHE A 94 15.44 -0.05 8.58
CA PHE A 94 14.27 -0.89 8.32
C PHE A 94 13.30 -1.01 9.49
N LEU A 95 12.08 -1.39 9.17
CA LEU A 95 11.05 -1.80 10.14
C LEU A 95 10.85 -3.32 10.08
N VAL A 96 10.54 -3.90 11.24
CA VAL A 96 9.99 -5.24 11.36
C VAL A 96 8.50 -5.11 11.63
N ILE A 97 7.67 -5.52 10.68
CA ILE A 97 6.22 -5.48 10.79
C ILE A 97 5.62 -6.87 10.61
N SER A 98 4.37 -7.08 10.99
CA SER A 98 3.67 -8.34 10.68
C SER A 98 3.57 -8.51 9.17
N TYR A 99 3.83 -9.74 8.73
CA TYR A 99 3.45 -10.14 7.38
C TYR A 99 1.93 -10.31 7.33
N GLU A 100 1.30 -9.68 6.36
CA GLU A 100 -0.14 -9.77 6.14
C GLU A 100 -0.40 -10.52 4.84
N GLU A 101 -1.07 -11.65 4.93
CA GLU A 101 -1.50 -12.43 3.78
C GLU A 101 -2.75 -11.81 3.14
N GLY A 102 -2.78 -11.79 1.82
CA GLY A 102 -3.94 -11.33 1.08
C GLY A 102 -3.58 -10.90 -0.33
N ILE A 103 -4.61 -10.72 -1.15
CA ILE A 103 -4.47 -10.19 -2.50
C ILE A 103 -4.77 -8.69 -2.47
N THR A 104 -3.98 -7.87 -3.18
CA THR A 104 -4.27 -6.43 -3.23
C THR A 104 -5.60 -6.19 -3.95
N LEU A 105 -6.33 -5.13 -3.60
CA LEU A 105 -7.53 -4.76 -4.35
C LEU A 105 -7.21 -4.42 -5.81
N PHE A 106 -5.98 -3.98 -6.08
CA PHE A 106 -5.50 -3.78 -7.45
C PHE A 106 -5.48 -5.10 -8.22
N ASP A 107 -4.91 -6.14 -7.62
CA ASP A 107 -4.88 -7.47 -8.23
C ASP A 107 -6.27 -8.12 -8.27
N CYS A 108 -7.16 -7.80 -7.33
CA CYS A 108 -8.56 -8.23 -7.41
C CYS A 108 -9.22 -7.70 -8.69
N VAL A 109 -9.05 -6.41 -9.01
CA VAL A 109 -9.55 -5.81 -10.24
C VAL A 109 -8.93 -6.46 -11.48
N LEU A 110 -7.64 -6.76 -11.47
CA LEU A 110 -6.97 -7.43 -12.59
C LEU A 110 -7.47 -8.85 -12.82
N GLN A 111 -7.78 -9.58 -11.74
CA GLN A 111 -8.16 -10.99 -11.79
C GLN A 111 -9.68 -11.21 -11.81
N GLY A 112 -10.48 -10.15 -11.70
CA GLY A 112 -11.93 -10.25 -11.58
C GLY A 112 -12.37 -10.88 -10.26
N ILE A 113 -11.58 -10.74 -9.20
CA ILE A 113 -11.95 -11.22 -7.86
C ILE A 113 -12.90 -10.19 -7.25
N HIS A 114 -14.03 -10.68 -6.77
CA HIS A 114 -15.03 -9.87 -6.08
C HIS A 114 -14.44 -9.19 -4.85
N ILE A 115 -14.64 -7.87 -4.75
CA ILE A 115 -14.31 -7.03 -3.61
C ILE A 115 -15.62 -6.78 -2.87
N PRO A 116 -15.83 -7.38 -1.69
CA PRO A 116 -17.07 -7.20 -0.93
C PRO A 116 -17.24 -5.77 -0.41
N GLU A 117 -18.48 -5.32 -0.25
CA GLU A 117 -18.80 -4.03 0.38
C GLU A 117 -18.19 -3.90 1.79
N GLN A 118 -18.06 -5.02 2.51
CA GLN A 118 -17.40 -5.06 3.81
C GLN A 118 -15.97 -4.49 3.78
N VAL A 119 -15.24 -4.64 2.68
CA VAL A 119 -13.90 -4.04 2.52
C VAL A 119 -13.98 -2.53 2.52
N VAL A 120 -14.98 -1.94 1.87
CA VAL A 120 -15.18 -0.49 1.85
C VAL A 120 -15.52 0.02 3.24
N ASN A 121 -16.38 -0.69 3.98
CA ASN A 121 -16.74 -0.37 5.35
C ASN A 121 -15.53 -0.47 6.29
N ASP A 122 -14.73 -1.53 6.18
CA ASP A 122 -13.51 -1.71 6.98
C ASP A 122 -12.51 -0.58 6.76
N VAL A 123 -12.34 -0.11 5.52
CA VAL A 123 -11.46 1.03 5.26
C VAL A 123 -12.03 2.32 5.83
N GLU A 124 -13.35 2.56 5.77
CA GLU A 124 -13.95 3.73 6.41
C GLU A 124 -13.77 3.71 7.93
N GLU A 125 -14.01 2.57 8.58
CA GLU A 125 -13.75 2.36 10.01
C GLU A 125 -12.27 2.61 10.36
N ALA A 126 -11.35 2.08 9.55
CA ALA A 126 -9.92 2.31 9.72
C ALA A 126 -9.56 3.80 9.60
N ARG A 127 -10.19 4.54 8.68
CA ARG A 127 -9.96 5.99 8.52
C ARG A 127 -10.47 6.79 9.71
N GLU A 128 -11.63 6.43 10.27
CA GLU A 128 -12.14 7.02 11.51
C GLU A 128 -11.21 6.73 12.68
N TYR A 129 -10.72 5.49 12.79
CA TYR A 129 -9.74 5.10 13.79
C TYR A 129 -8.45 5.94 13.69
N VAL A 130 -7.89 6.09 12.48
CA VAL A 130 -6.70 6.94 12.24
C VAL A 130 -6.93 8.37 12.71
N ARG A 131 -8.08 8.97 12.38
CA ARG A 131 -8.43 10.34 12.83
C ARG A 131 -8.53 10.43 14.35
N SER A 132 -9.11 9.41 15.00
CA SER A 132 -9.20 9.35 16.47
C SER A 132 -7.83 9.34 17.17
N LYS A 133 -6.78 8.89 16.46
CA LYS A 133 -5.38 8.92 16.93
C LYS A 133 -4.64 10.22 16.61
N GLY A 134 -5.34 11.23 16.09
CA GLY A 134 -4.74 12.50 15.68
C GLY A 134 -3.81 12.36 14.46
N LEU A 135 -4.10 11.39 13.59
CA LEU A 135 -3.40 11.14 12.33
C LEU A 135 -4.33 11.43 11.15
N ASN A 136 -3.78 11.47 9.93
CA ASN A 136 -4.51 11.77 8.70
C ASN A 136 -4.52 10.54 7.80
N PRO A 137 -5.68 9.95 7.45
CA PRO A 137 -5.71 8.81 6.54
C PRO A 137 -5.44 9.27 5.10
N ARG A 138 -4.18 9.16 4.67
CA ARG A 138 -3.68 9.58 3.34
C ARG A 138 -3.06 8.39 2.62
N ASP A 139 -2.84 8.51 1.31
CA ASP A 139 -2.20 7.49 0.47
C ASP A 139 -2.87 6.10 0.50
N ILE A 140 -4.17 6.07 0.80
CA ILE A 140 -4.97 4.85 0.76
C ILE A 140 -5.40 4.60 -0.69
N HIS A 141 -4.87 3.55 -1.29
CA HIS A 141 -5.16 3.16 -2.67
C HIS A 141 -5.14 1.64 -2.88
N LEU A 142 -5.63 1.17 -4.03
CA LEU A 142 -5.86 -0.27 -4.29
C LEU A 142 -4.63 -1.19 -4.06
N LYS A 143 -3.41 -0.69 -4.29
CA LYS A 143 -2.17 -1.46 -4.01
C LYS A 143 -1.79 -1.55 -2.53
N ASN A 144 -2.32 -0.67 -1.68
CA ASN A 144 -2.07 -0.60 -0.24
C ASN A 144 -3.23 -1.18 0.57
N ILE A 145 -4.16 -1.89 -0.06
CA ILE A 145 -5.28 -2.55 0.61
C ILE A 145 -5.29 -4.01 0.18
N LEU A 146 -5.20 -4.91 1.14
CA LEU A 146 -5.36 -6.34 0.95
C LEU A 146 -6.81 -6.75 1.24
N LEU A 147 -7.33 -7.67 0.43
CA LEU A 147 -8.48 -8.49 0.75
C LEU A 147 -8.00 -9.73 1.51
N GLN A 148 -8.42 -9.86 2.77
CA GLN A 148 -8.08 -10.98 3.65
C GLN A 148 -9.36 -11.50 4.30
N ASN A 149 -9.79 -12.71 3.95
CA ASN A 149 -10.99 -13.35 4.50
C ASN A 149 -12.26 -12.48 4.41
N GLY A 150 -12.43 -11.75 3.30
CA GLY A 150 -13.56 -10.83 3.11
C GLY A 150 -13.44 -9.48 3.84
N ARG A 151 -12.30 -9.22 4.48
CA ARG A 151 -12.00 -7.99 5.23
C ARG A 151 -10.87 -7.19 4.60
N ALA A 152 -10.77 -5.91 4.94
CA ALA A 152 -9.67 -5.05 4.50
C ALA A 152 -8.51 -5.05 5.50
N LYS A 153 -7.28 -5.18 4.96
CA LYS A 153 -6.05 -4.84 5.67
C LYS A 153 -5.34 -3.72 4.93
N ILE A 154 -5.06 -2.60 5.59
CA ILE A 154 -4.40 -1.44 4.99
C ILE A 154 -2.91 -1.49 5.30
N LEU A 155 -2.11 -1.49 4.24
CA LEU A 155 -0.66 -1.44 4.26
C LEU A 155 -0.16 0.00 4.13
N ASP A 156 1.11 0.21 4.46
CA ASP A 156 1.85 1.47 4.32
C ASP A 156 1.15 2.70 4.94
N VAL A 157 1.55 3.00 6.17
CA VAL A 157 0.99 4.14 6.94
C VAL A 157 1.93 5.35 6.96
N SER A 158 2.98 5.35 6.12
CA SER A 158 4.06 6.34 6.15
C SER A 158 3.59 7.79 5.99
N GLU A 159 2.55 8.02 5.18
CA GLU A 159 2.00 9.35 4.92
C GLU A 159 1.05 9.86 6.01
N TYR A 160 0.67 9.04 7.01
CA TYR A 160 -0.43 9.40 7.91
C TYR A 160 -0.10 10.55 8.87
N ILE A 161 1.19 10.83 9.05
CA ILE A 161 1.66 11.97 9.82
C ILE A 161 1.47 13.30 9.07
N LEU A 162 1.40 13.26 7.73
CA LEU A 162 1.32 14.46 6.91
C LEU A 162 -0.08 15.07 7.02
N PRO A 163 -0.20 16.40 7.13
CA PRO A 163 -1.49 17.05 7.28
C PRO A 163 -2.34 16.98 5.99
N GLY A 164 -3.65 17.14 6.16
CA GLY A 164 -4.60 17.32 5.06
C GLY A 164 -5.14 16.02 4.46
N ASN A 165 -5.93 16.15 3.41
CA ASN A 165 -6.59 15.04 2.71
C ASN A 165 -6.13 14.98 1.24
N ASP A 166 -5.76 13.81 0.73
CA ASP A 166 -5.38 13.61 -0.67
C ASP A 166 -6.53 13.15 -1.57
N PHE A 167 -7.70 12.90 -0.98
CA PHE A 167 -8.94 12.45 -1.61
C PHE A 167 -8.82 11.12 -2.37
N ARG A 168 -7.73 10.36 -2.22
CA ARG A 168 -7.53 9.10 -2.96
C ARG A 168 -8.62 8.10 -2.64
N TRP A 169 -8.86 7.87 -1.35
CA TRP A 169 -9.86 6.91 -0.93
C TRP A 169 -11.28 7.37 -1.26
N GLU A 170 -11.62 8.64 -1.06
CA GLU A 170 -12.96 9.15 -1.37
C GLU A 170 -13.33 8.94 -2.84
N HIS A 171 -12.39 9.17 -3.75
CA HIS A 171 -12.63 8.93 -5.17
C HIS A 171 -12.71 7.44 -5.50
N LEU A 172 -11.93 6.59 -4.81
CA LEU A 172 -12.04 5.14 -4.95
C LEU A 172 -13.39 4.62 -4.44
N LYS A 173 -13.85 5.08 -3.27
CA LYS A 173 -15.16 4.76 -2.70
C LYS A 173 -16.29 5.18 -3.63
N LYS A 174 -16.27 6.43 -4.12
CA LYS A 174 -17.24 6.89 -5.13
C LYS A 174 -17.20 6.02 -6.39
N GLY A 175 -16.01 5.67 -6.86
CA GLY A 175 -15.84 4.79 -8.03
C GLY A 175 -16.40 3.39 -7.79
N TYR A 176 -16.23 2.87 -6.57
CA TYR A 176 -16.79 1.60 -6.14
C TYR A 176 -18.32 1.66 -6.15
N GLU A 177 -18.91 2.61 -5.43
CA GLU A 177 -20.36 2.79 -5.31
C GLU A 177 -21.04 3.01 -6.66
N GLN A 178 -20.42 3.79 -7.55
CA GLN A 178 -21.04 4.18 -8.82
C GLN A 178 -20.79 3.20 -9.97
N TYR A 179 -19.63 2.53 -10.01
CA TYR A 179 -19.17 1.87 -11.24
C TYR A 179 -18.59 0.47 -11.04
N TYR A 180 -18.28 0.03 -9.82
CA TYR A 180 -17.64 -1.28 -9.64
C TYR A 180 -18.50 -2.45 -10.14
N HIS A 181 -19.82 -2.36 -10.01
CA HIS A 181 -20.76 -3.35 -10.52
C HIS A 181 -20.61 -3.63 -12.04
N LEU A 182 -20.02 -2.72 -12.81
CA LEU A 182 -19.76 -2.91 -14.25
C LEU A 182 -18.58 -3.85 -14.52
N ILE A 183 -17.68 -4.02 -13.55
CA ILE A 183 -16.46 -4.83 -13.67
C ILE A 183 -16.36 -5.92 -12.60
N ASP A 184 -17.31 -5.99 -11.67
CA ASP A 184 -17.33 -7.00 -10.62
C ASP A 184 -17.35 -8.42 -11.22
N GLY A 185 -16.52 -9.31 -10.68
CA GLY A 185 -16.33 -10.67 -11.19
C GLY A 185 -15.60 -10.78 -12.53
N ASN A 186 -15.22 -9.66 -13.17
CA ASN A 186 -14.66 -9.63 -14.52
C ASN A 186 -13.22 -9.09 -14.52
N PRO A 187 -12.23 -9.85 -15.04
CA PRO A 187 -10.86 -9.39 -15.14
C PRO A 187 -10.73 -8.11 -15.96
N VAL A 188 -10.13 -7.06 -15.39
CA VAL A 188 -9.82 -5.82 -16.12
C VAL A 188 -8.40 -5.89 -16.69
N PRO A 189 -8.19 -5.64 -17.99
CA PRO A 189 -6.85 -5.69 -18.58
C PRO A 189 -5.84 -4.78 -17.90
N PHE A 190 -4.63 -5.29 -17.65
CA PHE A 190 -3.55 -4.56 -16.95
C PHE A 190 -3.28 -3.17 -17.52
N TRP A 191 -3.19 -3.05 -18.85
CA TRP A 191 -2.91 -1.78 -19.52
C TRP A 191 -3.99 -0.72 -19.22
N LEU A 192 -5.24 -1.14 -19.02
CA LEU A 192 -6.36 -0.25 -18.73
C LEU A 192 -6.27 0.24 -17.28
N VAL A 193 -6.10 -0.68 -16.31
CA VAL A 193 -5.95 -0.31 -14.90
C VAL A 193 -4.75 0.62 -14.70
N GLU A 194 -3.61 0.33 -15.34
CA GLU A 194 -2.42 1.19 -15.26
C GLU A 194 -2.62 2.55 -15.95
N THR A 195 -3.39 2.63 -17.04
CA THR A 195 -3.71 3.90 -17.70
C THR A 195 -4.56 4.78 -16.79
N VAL A 196 -5.63 4.22 -16.19
CA VAL A 196 -6.48 4.94 -15.24
C VAL A 196 -5.68 5.40 -14.02
N ARG A 197 -4.81 4.53 -13.48
CA ARG A 197 -3.89 4.87 -12.39
C ARG A 197 -2.97 6.05 -12.74
N LYS A 198 -2.32 6.02 -13.90
CA LYS A 198 -1.42 7.10 -14.36
C LYS A 198 -2.15 8.42 -14.54
N TRP A 199 -3.35 8.41 -15.12
CA TRP A 199 -4.18 9.61 -15.24
C TRP A 199 -4.59 10.16 -13.88
N TYR A 200 -4.97 9.29 -12.94
CA TYR A 200 -5.35 9.70 -11.59
C TYR A 200 -4.19 10.29 -10.79
N ASN A 201 -2.98 9.74 -10.94
CA ASN A 201 -1.77 10.29 -10.32
C ASN A 201 -1.42 11.68 -10.87
N GLN A 202 -1.79 11.96 -12.12
CA GLN A 202 -1.57 13.25 -12.77
C GLN A 202 -2.81 14.15 -12.68
N ARG A 203 -3.76 13.87 -11.78
CA ARG A 203 -5.09 14.48 -11.86
C ARG A 203 -5.09 15.99 -11.74
N ASN A 204 -4.25 16.55 -10.86
CA ASN A 204 -4.14 17.99 -10.65
C ASN A 204 -3.63 18.74 -11.90
N LYS A 205 -3.03 18.03 -12.86
CA LYS A 205 -2.55 18.60 -14.12
C LYS A 205 -3.60 18.57 -15.24
N TYR A 206 -4.57 17.65 -15.17
CA TYR A 206 -5.44 17.30 -16.30
C TYR A 206 -6.94 17.30 -16.01
N PHE A 207 -7.36 17.36 -14.74
CA PHE A 207 -8.76 17.32 -14.34
C PHE A 207 -9.05 18.37 -13.29
N SER A 208 -10.21 19.03 -13.42
CA SER A 208 -10.67 20.01 -12.43
C SER A 208 -11.52 19.39 -11.33
N SER A 209 -12.10 18.20 -11.59
CA SER A 209 -13.00 17.49 -10.68
C SER A 209 -12.95 15.97 -10.85
N TYR A 210 -13.59 15.25 -9.93
CA TYR A 210 -13.82 13.80 -10.03
C TYR A 210 -14.69 13.45 -11.24
N GLU A 211 -15.68 14.28 -11.53
CA GLU A 211 -16.63 14.13 -12.64
C GLU A 211 -15.90 14.26 -13.99
N ASP A 212 -14.98 15.22 -14.12
CA ASP A 212 -14.14 15.38 -15.30
C ASP A 212 -13.25 14.17 -15.54
N PHE A 213 -12.64 13.65 -14.47
CA PHE A 213 -11.83 12.43 -14.53
C PHE A 213 -12.66 11.25 -15.03
N THR A 214 -13.81 11.03 -14.42
CA THR A 214 -14.73 9.92 -14.74
C THR A 214 -15.23 10.01 -16.18
N LYS A 215 -15.61 11.21 -16.64
CA LYS A 215 -16.03 11.46 -18.03
C LYS A 215 -14.93 11.11 -19.04
N LYS A 216 -13.66 11.42 -18.73
CA LYS A 216 -12.55 11.05 -19.61
C LYS A 216 -12.33 9.54 -19.66
N VAL A 217 -12.43 8.85 -18.51
CA VAL A 217 -12.33 7.38 -18.45
C VAL A 217 -13.43 6.75 -19.31
N PHE A 218 -14.69 7.18 -19.16
CA PHE A 218 -15.78 6.66 -19.98
C PHE A 218 -15.61 6.93 -21.46
N ASN A 219 -15.26 8.17 -21.85
CA ASN A 219 -14.99 8.49 -23.24
C ASN A 219 -13.87 7.63 -23.84
N PHE A 220 -12.90 7.20 -23.03
CA PHE A 220 -11.84 6.30 -23.47
C PHE A 220 -12.32 4.86 -23.64
N LEU A 221 -13.20 4.38 -22.75
CA LEU A 221 -13.79 3.04 -22.82
C LEU A 221 -14.76 2.89 -24.00
N TYR A 222 -15.57 3.92 -24.29
CA TYR A 222 -16.62 3.89 -25.32
C TYR A 222 -16.19 4.42 -26.70
N LYS A 223 -14.97 4.95 -26.86
CA LYS A 223 -14.42 5.34 -28.18
C LYS A 223 -13.72 4.18 -28.92
N LYS A 224 -13.94 2.95 -28.48
CA LYS A 224 -13.53 1.73 -29.18
C LYS A 224 -14.73 0.98 -29.71
#